data_AF-A0A7J4ZU39-F1
#
_entry.id   AF-A0A7J4ZU39-F1
#
_cell.length_a   1.000
_cell.length_b   1.000
_cell.length_c   1.000
_cell.angle_alpha   90.00
_cell.angle_beta   90.00
_cell.angle_gamma   90.00
#
_symmetry.space_group_name_H-M   'P 1'
#
loop_
_entity.id
_entity.type
_entity.pdbx_description
1 polymer ?
#
loop_
_entity_poly.entity_id
_entity_poly.type
_entity_poly.pdbx_seq_one_letter_code
_entity_poly.pdbx_strand_id
1 'polypeptide(L)' 'MICGFCGHEFDENEGKRGCGGCPGGCHSVHCPRCNYKNPLEPAFIGKLKNMLKRKTSSDAGVTENSEDKKSKAS' A
#
# COMPACT_ATOMS: atom_id res chain seq x y z
N MET A 1 -2.60 -0.50 4.76
CA MET A 1 -1.92 -1.59 4.03
C MET A 1 -2.51 -2.94 4.42
N ILE A 2 -2.37 -3.97 3.58
CA ILE A 2 -2.85 -5.34 3.87
C ILE A 2 -1.66 -6.25 4.13
N CYS A 3 -1.72 -7.05 5.21
CA CYS A 3 -0.70 -8.05 5.52
C CYS A 3 -0.72 -9.18 4.48
N GLY A 4 0.38 -9.40 3.76
CA GLY A 4 0.50 -10.48 2.77
C GLY A 4 0.50 -11.90 3.35
N PHE A 5 0.56 -12.04 4.68
CA PHE A 5 0.49 -13.34 5.35
C PHE A 5 -0.88 -13.62 5.95
N CYS A 6 -1.41 -12.72 6.78
CA CYS A 6 -2.63 -12.97 7.55
C CYS A 6 -3.85 -12.17 7.08
N GLY A 7 -3.71 -11.34 6.03
CA GLY A 7 -4.79 -10.53 5.47
C GLY A 7 -5.30 -9.40 6.36
N HIS A 8 -4.62 -9.09 7.48
CA HIS A 8 -5.00 -7.95 8.31
C HIS A 8 -4.82 -6.63 7.57
N GLU A 9 -5.85 -5.80 7.54
CA GLU A 9 -5.75 -4.41 7.15
C GLU A 9 -5.37 -3.56 8.36
N PHE A 10 -4.35 -2.72 8.21
CA PHE A 10 -3.85 -1.83 9.26
C PHE A 10 -3.18 -0.60 8.63
N ASP A 11 -3.07 0.50 9.37
CA ASP A 11 -2.33 1.68 8.90
C ASP A 11 -0.82 1.41 8.93
N GLU A 12 -0.06 1.93 7.96
CA GLU A 12 1.38 1.70 7.92
C GLU A 12 2.10 2.26 9.17
N ASN A 13 1.57 3.32 9.79
CA ASN A 13 2.11 3.92 11.00
C ASN A 13 1.80 3.10 12.27
N GLU A 14 0.78 2.24 12.24
CA GLU A 14 0.47 1.31 13.34
C GLU A 14 1.44 0.12 13.37
N GLY A 15 2.04 -0.20 12.22
CA GLY A 15 3.02 -1.27 12.13
C GLY A 15 4.38 -0.87 12.70
N LYS A 16 5.06 -1.80 13.36
CA LYS A 16 6.39 -1.54 13.93
C LYS A 16 7.44 -1.37 12.82
N ARG A 17 8.11 -0.21 12.82
CA ARG A 17 9.20 0.11 11.89
C ARG A 17 10.54 -0.37 12.45
N GLY A 18 10.88 -1.63 12.13
CA GLY A 18 12.22 -2.18 12.34
C GLY A 18 12.73 -2.25 13.78
N CYS A 19 13.92 -2.82 13.95
CA CYS A 19 14.62 -2.96 15.24
C CYS A 19 15.76 -1.95 15.44
N GLY A 20 16.04 -1.08 14.46
CA GLY A 20 17.14 -0.11 14.51
C GLY A 20 18.53 -0.68 14.18
N GLY A 21 18.65 -1.96 13.83
CA GLY A 21 19.96 -2.59 13.57
C GLY A 21 20.58 -2.32 12.19
N CYS A 22 19.83 -1.78 11.23
CA CYS A 22 20.30 -1.59 9.85
C CYS A 22 20.66 -0.12 9.57
N PRO A 23 21.82 0.17 8.94
CA PRO A 23 22.13 1.51 8.44
C PRO A 23 21.12 1.87 7.34
N GLY A 24 20.51 3.06 7.44
CA GLY A 24 19.46 3.51 6.50
C GLY A 24 18.02 3.14 6.90
N GLY A 25 17.84 2.47 8.05
CA GLY A 25 16.51 2.12 8.57
C GLY A 25 15.94 0.82 8.02
N CYS A 26 14.75 0.45 8.50
CA CYS A 26 14.09 -0.78 8.08
C CYS A 26 13.15 -0.52 6.90
N HIS A 27 13.39 -1.19 5.78
CA HIS A 27 12.56 -1.09 4.57
C HIS A 27 11.33 -2.01 4.60
N SER A 28 10.80 -2.27 5.79
CA SER A 28 9.63 -3.13 6.00
C SER A 28 8.89 -2.75 7.27
N VAL A 29 7.59 -3.08 7.30
CA VAL A 29 6.68 -2.81 8.40
C VAL A 29 6.16 -4.14 8.94
N HIS A 30 6.27 -4.34 10.26
CA HIS A 30 5.75 -5.55 10.89
C HIS A 30 4.25 -5.41 11.16
N CYS A 31 3.47 -6.43 10.76
CA CYS A 31 2.03 -6.48 11.00
C CYS A 31 1.74 -6.48 12.52
N PRO A 32 0.88 -5.59 13.03
CA PRO A 32 0.59 -5.50 14.46
C PRO A 32 -0.16 -6.74 14.99
N ARG A 33 -0.83 -7.51 14.12
CA ARG A 33 -1.58 -8.71 14.49
C ARG A 33 -0.73 -9.98 14.54
N CYS A 34 0.07 -10.24 13.51
CA CYS A 34 0.81 -11.52 13.38
C CYS A 34 2.35 -11.36 13.34
N ASN A 35 2.85 -10.13 13.48
CA ASN A 35 4.27 -9.77 13.44
C ASN A 35 5.02 -10.08 12.13
N TYR A 36 4.31 -10.51 11.08
CA TYR A 36 4.88 -10.75 9.76
C TYR A 36 5.51 -9.48 9.18
N LYS A 37 6.69 -9.61 8.58
CA LYS A 37 7.49 -8.51 8.02
C LYS A 37 7.01 -8.19 6.59
N ASN A 38 6.15 -7.18 6.47
CA ASN A 38 5.61 -6.75 5.18
C ASN A 38 6.60 -5.79 4.50
N PRO A 39 7.02 -6.02 3.25
CA PRO A 39 7.89 -5.09 2.53
C PRO A 39 7.17 -3.76 2.26
N LEU A 40 7.90 -2.65 2.34
CA LEU A 40 7.38 -1.35 1.94
C LEU A 40 7.33 -1.25 0.42
N GLU A 41 6.26 -0.66 -0.11
CA GLU A 41 6.18 -0.30 -1.52
C GLU A 41 7.26 0.74 -1.85
N PRO A 42 8.17 0.48 -2.79
CA PRO A 42 9.14 1.48 -3.19
C PRO A 42 8.46 2.61 -3.98
N ALA A 43 8.88 3.86 -3.70
CA ALA A 43 8.25 5.07 -4.22
C ALA A 43 8.17 5.18 -5.77
N PHE A 44 8.94 4.38 -6.51
CA PHE A 44 8.91 4.38 -7.97
C PHE A 44 7.69 3.65 -8.56
N ILE A 45 7.06 2.73 -7.82
CA ILE A 45 5.90 1.97 -8.32
C ILE A 45 4.70 2.91 -8.53
N GLY A 46 4.48 3.87 -7.63
CA GLY A 46 3.44 4.89 -7.80
C GLY A 46 3.64 5.74 -9.08
N LYS A 47 4.90 6.06 -9.43
CA LYS A 47 5.22 6.80 -10.66
C LYS A 47 5.01 5.94 -11.91
N LEU A 48 5.37 4.66 -11.87
CA LEU A 48 5.16 3.73 -12.97
C LEU A 48 3.66 3.52 -13.24
N LYS A 49 2.84 3.37 -12.19
CA LYS A 49 1.38 3.25 -12.30
C LYS A 49 0.74 4.44 -13.01
N ASN A 50 1.21 5.66 -12.72
CA ASN A 50 0.76 6.88 -13.37
C ASN A 50 1.26 7.05 -14.82
N MET A 51 2.34 6.37 -15.20
CA MET A 51 2.85 6.37 -16.57
C MET A 51 2.10 5.36 -17.45
N LEU A 52 1.77 4.19 -16.90
CA LEU A 52 0.98 3.17 -17.60
C LEU A 52 -0.47 3.62 -17.82
N LYS A 53 -1.06 4.33 -16.86
CA LYS A 53 -2.43 4.90 -16.98
C LYS A 53 -2.57 5.93 -18.12
N ARG A 54 -1.46 6.45 -18.67
CA ARG A 54 -1.46 7.41 -19.79
C ARG A 54 -1.45 6.77 -21.18
N LYS A 55 -1.27 5.44 -21.29
CA LYS A 55 -1.16 4.73 -22.59
C LYS A 55 -2.39 3.91 -22.98
N THR A 56 -3.56 4.19 -22.42
CA THR A 56 -4.81 3.52 -22.79
C THR A 56 -5.82 4.53 -23.37
N SER A 57 -5.50 5.10 -24.54
CA SER A 57 -6.51 5.76 -25.40
C SER A 57 -6.94 4.88 -26.58
N SER A 58 -6.40 3.67 -26.68
CA SER A 58 -6.84 2.66 -27.66
C SER A 58 -6.65 1.29 -27.03
N ASP A 59 -7.71 0.76 -26.41
CA ASP A 59 -8.07 -0.65 -26.23
C ASP A 59 -8.67 -0.89 -24.83
N ALA A 60 -9.77 -1.64 -24.83
CA ALA A 60 -10.78 -1.67 -23.78
C ALA A 60 -10.42 -2.60 -22.59
N GLY A 61 -11.00 -2.30 -21.43
CA GLY A 61 -11.41 -3.32 -20.46
C GLY A 61 -10.43 -3.65 -19.34
N VAL A 62 -10.67 -3.10 -18.15
CA VAL A 62 -11.14 -3.88 -16.99
C VAL A 62 -11.61 -2.88 -15.94
N THR A 63 -12.89 -3.04 -15.62
CA THR A 63 -13.62 -2.41 -14.52
C THR A 63 -13.12 -2.93 -13.18
N GLU A 64 -13.01 -2.07 -12.18
CA GLU A 64 -13.56 -2.35 -10.85
C GLU A 64 -13.88 -1.03 -10.12
N ASN A 65 -15.12 -1.00 -9.64
CA ASN A 65 -15.89 0.09 -9.04
C ASN A 65 -15.20 0.70 -7.79
N SER A 66 -15.29 2.01 -7.51
CA SER A 66 -16.38 2.67 -6.76
C SER A 66 -16.70 1.86 -5.49
N GLU A 67 -16.49 2.32 -4.25
CA GLU A 67 -17.07 3.46 -3.52
C GLU A 67 -16.15 3.66 -2.28
N ASP A 68 -15.93 4.83 -1.68
CA ASP A 68 -16.91 5.58 -0.92
C ASP A 68 -16.40 7.01 -0.67
N LYS A 69 -17.16 7.97 -1.18
CA LYS A 69 -17.17 9.37 -0.74
C LYS A 69 -18.56 9.60 -0.17
N LYS A 70 -18.72 9.54 1.15
CA LYS A 70 -19.93 10.04 1.82
C LYS A 70 -19.58 11.10 2.85
N SER A 71 -19.66 12.34 2.35
CA SER A 71 -20.10 13.55 3.00
C SER A 71 -20.80 13.40 4.36
N LYS A 72 -20.42 14.26 5.31
CA LYS A 72 -21.40 14.96 6.16
C LYS A 72 -20.83 16.31 6.62
N ALA A 73 -21.23 17.34 5.89
CA ALA A 73 -21.39 18.68 6.41
C ALA A 73 -22.86 18.82 6.83
N SER A 74 -23.10 19.25 8.06
CA SER A 74 -24.33 19.87 8.53
C SER A 74 -23.97 20.77 9.69
#